data_AF-A0A8H8SVF1-F1
#
_entry.id   AF-A0A8H8SVF1-F1
#
_cell.length_a   1.000
_cell.length_b   1.000
_cell.length_c   1.000
_cell.angle_alpha   90.00
_cell.angle_beta   90.00
_cell.angle_gamma   90.00
#
_symmetry.space_group_name_H-M   'P 1'
#
loop_
_entity.id
_entity.type
_entity.pdbx_description
1 polymer ?
#
loop_
_entity_poly.entity_id
_entity_poly.type
_entity_poly.pdbx_seq_one_letter_code
_entity_poly.pdbx_strand_id
1 'polypeptide(L)'
;MDAESAHALSLRLLPGLLVFAQRKRWAAPRPITPRELVQFQILVAAMVITATPGAQPIASAASRDNIPRREPNIFSTLRNLDKQMDIYENRDLLDLAREQIPMERIRAEATALQQSDSPLACEQDALAQVLVHWFKHEYFKWADPIKCPRCAGPTSASGMVPPTPYERSGGAGRVELHVCRGENGACDGSFRFPRYNDLKYLMRTRIGRCGEWANLYTLFLRAVGLRARYGSGPIASFHYTKQF
;
A
#
# COMPACT_ATOMS: atom_id res chain seq x y z
N MET A 1 12.50 -16.89 -37.86
CA MET A 1 13.33 -16.22 -36.84
C MET A 1 14.18 -17.30 -36.24
N ASP A 2 15.46 -17.29 -36.62
CA ASP A 2 16.33 -18.44 -36.48
C ASP A 2 16.93 -18.45 -35.07
N ALA A 3 17.34 -19.62 -34.57
CA ALA A 3 17.76 -19.80 -33.18
C ALA A 3 18.91 -18.86 -32.74
N GLU A 4 19.76 -18.44 -33.67
CA GLU A 4 20.80 -17.42 -33.43
C GLU A 4 20.25 -16.00 -33.23
N SER A 5 19.14 -15.65 -33.89
CA SER A 5 18.49 -14.35 -33.76
C SER A 5 17.79 -14.18 -32.40
N ALA A 6 17.25 -15.26 -31.84
CA ALA A 6 16.66 -15.28 -30.50
C ALA A 6 17.73 -15.19 -29.39
N HIS A 7 18.90 -15.81 -29.61
CA HIS A 7 20.04 -15.74 -28.68
C HIS A 7 20.68 -14.33 -28.63
N ALA A 8 20.74 -13.63 -29.77
CA ALA A 8 21.24 -12.27 -29.85
C ALA A 8 20.30 -11.22 -29.20
N LEU A 9 18.98 -11.48 -29.21
CA LEU A 9 17.98 -10.63 -28.55
C LEU A 9 17.97 -10.82 -27.02
N SER A 10 18.23 -12.02 -26.51
CA SER A 10 18.30 -12.26 -25.05
C SER A 10 19.54 -11.62 -24.41
N LEU A 11 20.67 -11.58 -25.13
CA LEU A 11 21.92 -10.94 -24.69
C LEU A 11 21.87 -9.41 -24.66
N ARG A 12 20.96 -8.77 -25.42
CA ARG A 12 20.80 -7.30 -25.42
C ARG A 12 19.89 -6.77 -24.32
N LEU A 13 19.04 -7.60 -23.73
CA LEU A 13 18.09 -7.21 -22.67
C LEU A 13 18.58 -7.53 -21.25
N LEU A 14 19.61 -8.37 -21.12
CA LEU A 14 20.21 -8.73 -19.84
C LEU A 14 20.84 -7.54 -19.06
N PRO A 15 21.50 -6.55 -19.69
CA PRO A 15 22.02 -5.40 -18.94
C PRO A 15 20.92 -4.52 -18.32
N GLY A 16 19.75 -4.41 -18.97
CA GLY A 16 18.63 -3.59 -18.49
C GLY A 16 17.86 -4.19 -17.31
N LEU A 17 17.74 -5.51 -17.25
CA LEU A 17 17.10 -6.22 -16.14
C LEU A 17 17.99 -6.25 -14.87
N LEU A 18 19.31 -6.23 -15.03
CA LEU A 18 20.27 -6.19 -13.92
C LEU A 18 20.33 -4.83 -13.21
N VAL A 19 20.17 -3.72 -13.95
CA VAL A 19 20.14 -2.37 -13.36
C VAL A 19 18.85 -2.12 -12.57
N PHE A 20 17.72 -2.71 -12.99
CA PHE A 20 16.45 -2.60 -12.26
C PHE A 20 16.48 -3.36 -10.91
N ALA A 21 17.26 -4.44 -10.83
CA ALA A 21 17.44 -5.23 -9.61
C ALA A 21 18.39 -4.58 -8.57
N GLN A 22 19.16 -3.54 -8.95
CA GLN A 22 20.20 -2.95 -8.08
C GLN A 22 19.74 -1.79 -7.18
N ARG A 23 18.48 -1.31 -7.26
CA ARG A 23 18.07 -0.06 -6.58
C ARG A 23 17.43 -0.20 -5.20
N LYS A 24 17.39 -1.40 -4.60
CA LYS A 24 17.00 -1.58 -3.19
C LYS A 24 17.98 -2.48 -2.45
N ARG A 25 18.87 -1.84 -1.70
CA ARG A 25 19.92 -2.46 -0.90
C ARG A 25 19.33 -3.15 0.33
N TRP A 26 19.12 -4.46 0.28
CA TRP A 26 19.11 -5.36 1.45
C TRP A 26 19.75 -6.70 1.04
N ALA A 27 20.98 -6.94 1.56
CA ALA A 27 21.84 -8.11 1.39
C ALA A 27 22.43 -8.41 -0.01
N ALA A 28 23.73 -8.70 -0.07
CA ALA A 28 24.43 -9.10 -1.29
C ALA A 28 23.99 -10.52 -1.72
N PRO A 29 23.57 -10.74 -2.99
CA PRO A 29 23.24 -12.07 -3.48
C PRO A 29 24.52 -12.89 -3.70
N ARG A 30 24.53 -14.15 -3.24
CA ARG A 30 25.59 -15.11 -3.56
C ARG A 30 25.64 -15.34 -5.08
N PRO A 31 26.83 -15.41 -5.71
CA PRO A 31 26.91 -15.79 -7.12
C PRO A 31 26.42 -17.23 -7.31
N ILE A 32 25.56 -17.43 -8.32
CA ILE A 32 25.01 -18.74 -8.69
C ILE A 32 26.16 -19.58 -9.27
N THR A 33 26.30 -20.82 -8.81
CA THR A 33 27.38 -21.69 -9.27
C THR A 33 27.06 -22.28 -10.65
N PRO A 34 28.08 -22.62 -11.48
CA PRO A 34 27.87 -23.25 -12.79
C PRO A 34 27.02 -24.52 -12.75
N ARG A 35 27.03 -25.24 -11.61
CA ARG A 35 26.26 -26.47 -11.39
C ARG A 35 24.75 -26.20 -11.23
N GLU A 36 24.38 -25.11 -10.57
CA GLU A 36 22.98 -24.69 -10.43
C GLU A 36 22.39 -24.20 -11.76
N LEU A 37 23.22 -23.59 -12.63
CA LEU A 37 22.80 -23.18 -13.97
C LEU A 37 22.50 -24.37 -14.88
N VAL A 38 23.34 -25.41 -14.86
CA VAL A 38 23.15 -26.65 -15.63
C VAL A 38 21.89 -27.39 -15.16
N GLN A 39 21.64 -27.42 -13.85
CA GLN A 39 20.45 -28.09 -13.30
C GLN A 39 19.14 -27.36 -13.66
N PHE A 40 19.18 -26.02 -13.76
CA PHE A 40 18.06 -25.22 -14.24
C PHE A 40 17.81 -25.41 -15.75
N GLN A 41 18.87 -25.50 -16.56
CA GLN A 41 18.77 -25.79 -18.00
C GLN A 41 18.21 -27.19 -18.29
N ILE A 42 18.60 -28.21 -17.52
CA ILE A 42 18.07 -29.58 -17.65
C ILE A 42 16.56 -29.62 -17.31
N LEU A 43 16.14 -28.87 -16.29
CA LEU A 43 14.72 -28.81 -15.89
C LEU A 43 13.84 -28.15 -16.98
N VAL A 44 14.35 -27.07 -17.58
CA VAL A 44 13.67 -26.37 -18.68
C VAL A 44 13.62 -27.23 -19.95
N ALA A 45 14.70 -27.97 -20.27
CA ALA A 45 14.72 -28.89 -21.41
C ALA A 45 13.76 -30.09 -21.22
N ALA A 46 13.62 -30.61 -20.00
CA ALA A 46 12.67 -31.68 -19.69
C ALA A 46 11.19 -31.24 -19.80
N MET A 47 10.90 -29.97 -19.54
CA MET A 47 9.55 -29.39 -19.72
C MET A 47 9.19 -29.15 -21.19
N VAL A 48 10.15 -29.16 -22.11
CA VAL A 48 9.94 -28.87 -23.54
C VAL A 48 9.76 -30.14 -24.40
N ILE A 49 10.10 -31.35 -23.89
CA ILE A 49 10.17 -32.58 -24.71
C ILE A 49 8.93 -33.52 -24.60
N THR A 50 7.90 -33.22 -23.80
CA THR A 50 6.69 -34.09 -23.71
C THR A 50 5.51 -33.67 -24.58
N ALA A 51 5.78 -33.18 -25.79
CA ALA A 51 4.75 -32.99 -26.81
C ALA A 51 5.19 -33.62 -28.14
N THR A 52 4.72 -34.85 -28.41
CA THR A 52 4.66 -35.39 -29.77
C THR A 52 3.23 -35.76 -30.17
N PRO A 53 2.92 -35.72 -31.48
CA PRO A 53 1.55 -35.62 -31.98
C PRO A 53 1.03 -36.94 -32.58
N GLY A 54 -0.30 -37.11 -32.57
CA GLY A 54 -1.01 -37.91 -33.57
C GLY A 54 -1.73 -39.17 -33.08
N ALA A 55 -3.06 -39.07 -32.89
CA ALA A 55 -4.02 -40.15 -33.14
C ALA A 55 -5.40 -39.54 -33.42
N GLN A 56 -6.10 -40.07 -34.42
CA GLN A 56 -7.26 -39.52 -35.11
C GLN A 56 -8.63 -39.89 -34.47
N PRO A 57 -9.79 -39.40 -34.99
CA PRO A 57 -10.95 -38.99 -34.19
C PRO A 57 -12.03 -40.07 -34.04
N ILE A 58 -12.79 -40.02 -32.94
CA ILE A 58 -14.11 -40.64 -32.84
C ILE A 58 -15.06 -39.63 -32.20
N ALA A 59 -16.16 -39.38 -32.89
CA ALA A 59 -17.22 -38.46 -32.51
C ALA A 59 -17.94 -38.91 -31.24
N SER A 60 -18.17 -37.98 -30.31
CA SER A 60 -19.45 -37.93 -29.60
C SER A 60 -19.80 -36.47 -29.31
N ALA A 61 -20.98 -36.08 -29.77
CA ALA A 61 -21.56 -34.78 -29.52
C ALA A 61 -21.99 -34.72 -28.04
N ALA A 62 -21.22 -34.02 -27.20
CA ALA A 62 -21.62 -33.72 -25.84
C ALA A 62 -21.36 -32.24 -25.54
N SER A 63 -22.47 -31.50 -25.51
CA SER A 63 -22.74 -30.21 -24.87
C SER A 63 -21.60 -29.17 -24.82
N ARG A 64 -21.77 -28.10 -25.61
CA ARG A 64 -21.01 -26.84 -25.50
C ARG A 64 -21.39 -25.98 -24.29
N ASP A 65 -22.22 -26.48 -23.37
CA ASP A 65 -22.67 -25.72 -22.20
C ASP A 65 -22.20 -26.38 -20.91
N ASN A 66 -20.91 -26.24 -20.60
CA ASN A 66 -20.46 -26.38 -19.22
C ASN A 66 -19.16 -25.63 -18.93
N ILE A 67 -19.11 -24.35 -19.30
CA ILE A 67 -18.22 -23.42 -18.60
C ILE A 67 -18.96 -23.03 -17.32
N PRO A 68 -18.49 -23.39 -16.12
CA PRO A 68 -19.05 -22.83 -14.89
C PRO A 68 -18.78 -21.33 -14.92
N ARG A 69 -19.78 -20.51 -15.29
CA ARG A 69 -19.73 -19.06 -15.10
C ARG A 69 -19.73 -18.77 -13.60
N ARG A 70 -18.55 -18.81 -12.98
CA ARG A 70 -18.33 -18.33 -11.62
C ARG A 70 -17.34 -17.18 -11.63
N GLU A 71 -17.75 -16.01 -12.14
CA GLU A 71 -17.12 -14.75 -11.74
C GLU A 71 -18.13 -13.61 -11.45
N PRO A 72 -19.09 -13.75 -10.51
CA PRO A 72 -19.85 -12.59 -10.03
C PRO A 72 -19.03 -11.60 -9.20
N ASN A 73 -17.75 -11.88 -8.90
CA ASN A 73 -17.10 -11.30 -7.72
C ASN A 73 -15.94 -10.32 -7.99
N ILE A 74 -15.34 -10.33 -9.19
CA ILE A 74 -14.27 -9.36 -9.49
C ILE A 74 -14.84 -7.99 -9.85
N PHE A 75 -15.88 -7.95 -10.70
CA PHE A 75 -16.52 -6.70 -11.12
C PHE A 75 -17.23 -5.97 -9.98
N SER A 76 -17.87 -6.71 -9.07
CA SER A 76 -18.49 -6.15 -7.86
C SER A 76 -17.43 -5.57 -6.92
N THR A 77 -16.30 -6.28 -6.74
CA THR A 77 -15.17 -5.80 -5.96
C THR A 77 -14.57 -4.53 -6.57
N LEU A 78 -14.31 -4.51 -7.88
CA LEU A 78 -13.80 -3.33 -8.58
C LEU A 78 -14.74 -2.13 -8.46
N ARG A 79 -16.05 -2.34 -8.65
CA ARG A 79 -17.06 -1.29 -8.50
C ARG A 79 -17.15 -0.77 -7.06
N ASN A 80 -16.97 -1.65 -6.07
CA ASN A 80 -16.94 -1.25 -4.67
C ASN A 80 -15.67 -0.45 -4.33
N LEU A 81 -14.52 -0.83 -4.88
CA LEU A 81 -13.28 -0.08 -4.73
C LEU A 81 -13.37 1.30 -5.39
N ASP A 82 -13.98 1.38 -6.57
CA ASP A 82 -14.20 2.65 -7.29
C ASP A 82 -15.09 3.59 -6.47
N LYS A 83 -16.22 3.09 -5.95
CA LYS A 83 -17.07 3.84 -5.01
C LYS A 83 -16.36 4.25 -3.72
N GLN A 84 -15.40 3.44 -3.26
CA GLN A 84 -14.59 3.80 -2.10
C GLN A 84 -13.62 4.94 -2.40
N MET A 85 -13.27 5.21 -3.66
CA MET A 85 -12.44 6.34 -4.05
C MET A 85 -13.21 7.66 -4.07
N ASP A 86 -14.52 7.63 -4.35
CA ASP A 86 -15.37 8.84 -4.38
C ASP A 86 -15.38 9.60 -3.03
N ILE A 87 -15.12 8.90 -1.92
CA ILE A 87 -15.03 9.53 -0.60
C ILE A 87 -13.95 10.62 -0.54
N TYR A 88 -12.86 10.46 -1.28
CA TYR A 88 -11.77 11.44 -1.32
C TYR A 88 -12.05 12.64 -2.22
N GLU A 89 -13.15 12.60 -2.99
CA GLU A 89 -13.59 13.72 -3.83
C GLU A 89 -14.70 14.55 -3.18
N ASN A 90 -15.27 14.05 -2.07
CA ASN A 90 -16.31 14.72 -1.29
C ASN A 90 -15.84 16.12 -0.84
N ARG A 91 -16.62 17.14 -1.22
CA ARG A 91 -16.28 18.55 -0.96
C ARG A 91 -16.15 18.87 0.53
N ASP A 92 -17.13 18.46 1.34
CA ASP A 92 -17.13 18.71 2.77
C ASP A 92 -15.89 18.11 3.47
N LEU A 93 -15.48 16.89 3.07
CA LEU A 93 -14.29 16.26 3.61
C LEU A 93 -13.01 16.98 3.20
N LEU A 94 -12.95 17.47 1.96
CA LEU A 94 -11.81 18.21 1.46
C LEU A 94 -11.70 19.58 2.11
N ASP A 95 -12.81 20.25 2.36
CA ASP A 95 -12.85 21.55 3.03
C ASP A 95 -12.40 21.41 4.49
N LEU A 96 -12.93 20.41 5.22
CA LEU A 96 -12.46 20.06 6.56
C LEU A 96 -10.96 19.73 6.59
N ALA A 97 -10.44 19.01 5.58
CA ALA A 97 -9.02 18.72 5.49
C ALA A 97 -8.20 20.00 5.24
N ARG A 98 -8.65 20.91 4.37
CA ARG A 98 -7.97 22.19 4.10
C ARG A 98 -7.90 23.08 5.33
N GLU A 99 -8.94 23.10 6.16
CA GLU A 99 -8.94 23.83 7.44
C GLU A 99 -7.85 23.34 8.40
N GLN A 100 -7.47 22.06 8.32
CA GLN A 100 -6.46 21.44 9.19
C GLN A 100 -5.03 21.61 8.64
N ILE A 101 -4.89 21.87 7.34
CA ILE A 101 -3.60 21.94 6.64
C ILE A 101 -3.12 23.39 6.63
N PRO A 102 -1.89 23.69 7.11
CA PRO A 102 -1.30 25.03 7.00
C PRO A 102 -0.85 25.29 5.55
N MET A 103 -1.81 25.53 4.67
CA MET A 103 -1.63 25.56 3.21
C MET A 103 -0.59 26.58 2.75
N GLU A 104 -0.61 27.78 3.33
CA GLU A 104 0.33 28.85 2.99
C GLU A 104 1.77 28.46 3.33
N ARG A 105 2.00 27.95 4.54
CA ARG A 105 3.32 27.46 4.99
C ARG A 105 3.81 26.33 4.08
N ILE A 106 2.97 25.32 3.84
CA ILE A 106 3.34 24.17 3.02
C ILE A 106 3.71 24.58 1.58
N ARG A 107 2.94 25.49 0.97
CA ARG A 107 3.24 25.98 -0.38
C ARG A 107 4.52 26.82 -0.42
N ALA A 108 4.72 27.72 0.55
CA ALA A 108 5.93 28.54 0.63
C ALA A 108 7.19 27.67 0.80
N GLU A 109 7.14 26.67 1.69
CA GLU A 109 8.24 25.72 1.88
C GLU A 109 8.48 24.88 0.61
N ALA A 110 7.44 24.48 -0.11
CA ALA A 110 7.58 23.73 -1.36
C ALA A 110 8.24 24.56 -2.47
N THR A 111 7.86 25.84 -2.61
CA THR A 111 8.51 26.77 -3.55
C THR A 111 9.98 27.01 -3.19
N ALA A 112 10.29 27.20 -1.91
CA ALA A 112 11.68 27.34 -1.46
C ALA A 112 12.50 26.07 -1.75
N LEU A 113 11.91 24.89 -1.55
CA LEU A 113 12.56 23.61 -1.86
C LEU A 113 12.86 23.45 -3.35
N GLN A 114 12.01 23.98 -4.24
CA GLN A 114 12.31 23.99 -5.67
C GLN A 114 13.40 24.98 -6.08
N GLN A 115 13.53 26.09 -5.37
CA GLN A 115 14.54 27.12 -5.65
C GLN A 115 15.93 26.74 -5.14
N SER A 116 15.98 25.92 -4.08
CA SER A 116 17.20 25.18 -3.74
C SER A 116 17.50 24.15 -4.83
N ASP A 117 18.76 23.78 -5.00
CA ASP A 117 19.31 22.87 -6.03
C ASP A 117 18.85 21.40 -5.82
N SER A 118 17.54 21.23 -5.68
CA SER A 118 16.86 20.06 -5.17
C SER A 118 16.71 19.02 -6.27
N PRO A 119 16.93 17.73 -5.98
CA PRO A 119 16.80 16.65 -6.96
C PRO A 119 15.35 16.34 -7.34
N LEU A 120 14.38 17.14 -6.89
CA LEU A 120 12.96 16.93 -7.15
C LEU A 120 12.58 17.39 -8.56
N ALA A 121 11.81 16.57 -9.24
CA ALA A 121 11.57 16.74 -10.67
C ALA A 121 10.49 17.79 -11.01
N CYS A 122 9.61 18.17 -10.07
CA CYS A 122 8.60 19.23 -10.28
C CYS A 122 8.00 19.77 -8.98
N GLU A 123 7.16 20.81 -9.09
CA GLU A 123 6.55 21.53 -7.96
C GLU A 123 5.63 20.63 -7.15
N GLN A 124 4.91 19.73 -7.82
CA GLN A 124 4.06 18.74 -7.18
C GLN A 124 4.88 17.76 -6.31
N ASP A 125 6.10 17.42 -6.73
CA ASP A 125 7.00 16.55 -5.95
C ASP A 125 7.46 17.27 -4.68
N ALA A 126 7.81 18.56 -4.77
CA ALA A 126 8.15 19.41 -3.62
C ALA A 126 6.97 19.56 -2.66
N LEU A 127 5.76 19.82 -3.18
CA LEU A 127 4.55 19.93 -2.37
C LEU A 127 4.25 18.63 -1.62
N ALA A 128 4.35 17.48 -2.30
CA ALA A 128 4.15 16.18 -1.67
C ALA A 128 5.19 15.88 -0.58
N GLN A 129 6.45 16.28 -0.80
CA GLN A 129 7.53 16.11 0.18
C GLN A 129 7.30 16.94 1.45
N VAL A 130 6.95 18.22 1.29
CA VAL A 130 6.67 19.10 2.43
C VAL A 130 5.42 18.60 3.17
N LEU A 131 4.38 18.23 2.44
CA LEU A 131 3.14 17.72 3.04
C LEU A 131 3.37 16.44 3.84
N VAL A 132 4.12 15.46 3.32
CA VAL A 132 4.40 14.22 4.07
C VAL A 132 5.24 14.48 5.32
N HIS A 133 6.18 15.43 5.23
CA HIS A 133 7.02 15.81 6.36
C HIS A 133 6.16 16.39 7.49
N TRP A 134 5.36 17.43 7.19
CA TRP A 134 4.44 18.02 8.14
C TRP A 134 3.44 16.98 8.69
N PHE A 135 2.87 16.15 7.82
CA PHE A 135 1.88 15.16 8.24
C PHE A 135 2.46 14.14 9.23
N LYS A 136 3.68 13.67 8.99
CA LYS A 136 4.36 12.66 9.83
C LYS A 136 4.87 13.24 11.15
N HIS A 137 5.37 14.46 11.15
CA HIS A 137 6.09 15.03 12.29
C HIS A 137 5.25 15.95 13.16
N GLU A 138 4.20 16.57 12.61
CA GLU A 138 3.39 17.57 13.32
C GLU A 138 1.92 17.13 13.44
N TYR A 139 1.34 16.54 12.38
CA TYR A 139 -0.10 16.29 12.35
C TYR A 139 -0.51 14.94 12.95
N PHE A 140 0.08 13.83 12.48
CA PHE A 140 -0.39 12.47 12.74
C PHE A 140 0.56 11.68 13.65
N LYS A 141 0.01 11.02 14.66
CA LYS A 141 0.75 10.21 15.63
C LYS A 141 0.74 8.73 15.21
N TRP A 142 1.90 8.11 15.22
CA TRP A 142 1.98 6.67 14.99
C TRP A 142 1.57 5.89 16.25
N ALA A 143 0.69 4.90 16.09
CA ALA A 143 0.11 4.15 17.20
C ALA A 143 0.90 2.89 17.59
N ASP A 144 2.19 2.79 17.27
CA ASP A 144 3.00 1.61 17.59
C ASP A 144 4.37 2.00 18.19
N PRO A 145 4.71 1.56 19.41
CA PRO A 145 3.85 0.86 20.38
C PRO A 145 2.82 1.79 21.02
N ILE A 146 1.62 1.26 21.35
CA ILE A 146 0.62 2.00 22.13
C ILE A 146 1.14 2.15 23.57
N LYS A 147 1.34 3.38 24.02
CA LYS A 147 1.73 3.69 25.40
C LYS A 147 0.49 3.85 26.28
N CYS A 148 0.63 3.52 27.56
CA CYS A 148 -0.44 3.72 28.53
C CYS A 148 -0.73 5.23 28.70
N PRO A 149 -1.96 5.70 28.46
CA PRO A 149 -2.36 7.09 28.72
C PRO A 149 -2.17 7.56 30.16
N ARG A 150 -2.17 6.64 31.15
CA ARG A 150 -2.04 7.00 32.57
C ARG A 150 -0.59 7.11 33.03
N CYS A 151 0.25 6.13 32.69
CA CYS A 151 1.63 6.05 33.20
C CYS A 151 2.70 6.14 32.11
N ALA A 152 2.33 6.32 30.85
CA ALA A 152 3.21 6.26 29.67
C ALA A 152 4.00 4.95 29.50
N GLY A 153 3.75 3.94 30.34
CA GLY A 153 4.40 2.64 30.32
C GLY A 153 4.03 1.79 29.10
N PRO A 154 4.75 0.66 28.90
CA PRO A 154 4.46 -0.28 27.84
C PRO A 154 3.06 -0.91 28.01
N THR A 155 2.42 -1.20 26.89
CA THR A 155 1.17 -1.99 26.87
C THR A 155 1.38 -3.23 26.02
N SER A 156 0.57 -4.26 26.28
CA SER A 156 0.50 -5.47 25.45
C SER A 156 -0.90 -5.63 24.89
N ALA A 157 -1.01 -6.03 23.63
CA ALA A 157 -2.28 -6.42 23.03
C ALA A 157 -2.90 -7.59 23.80
N SER A 158 -4.17 -7.44 24.16
CA SER A 158 -5.00 -8.39 24.92
C SER A 158 -6.20 -8.87 24.10
N GLY A 159 -6.05 -8.91 22.78
CA GLY A 159 -7.06 -9.36 21.83
C GLY A 159 -7.93 -8.26 21.23
N MET A 160 -9.02 -8.68 20.61
CA MET A 160 -9.98 -7.81 19.94
C MET A 160 -11.29 -7.80 20.70
N VAL A 161 -11.94 -6.63 20.76
CA VAL A 161 -13.24 -6.44 21.39
C VAL A 161 -14.23 -5.84 20.39
N PRO A 162 -15.54 -6.10 20.53
CA PRO A 162 -16.53 -5.48 19.66
C PRO A 162 -16.53 -3.96 19.85
N PRO A 163 -16.74 -3.18 18.78
CA PRO A 163 -16.84 -1.73 18.89
C PRO A 163 -18.06 -1.31 19.70
N THR A 164 -17.96 -0.18 20.40
CA THR A 164 -19.11 0.51 21.00
C THR A 164 -19.95 1.18 19.90
N PRO A 165 -21.20 1.61 20.18
CA PRO A 165 -22.00 2.36 19.20
C PRO A 165 -21.27 3.59 18.63
N TYR A 166 -20.54 4.31 19.49
CA TYR A 166 -19.75 5.47 19.10
C TYR A 166 -18.52 5.12 18.26
N GLU A 167 -17.86 4.01 18.56
CA GLU A 167 -16.73 3.53 17.75
C GLU A 167 -17.21 3.08 16.36
N ARG A 168 -18.38 2.42 16.31
CA ARG A 168 -19.03 2.04 15.04
C ARG A 168 -19.41 3.24 14.19
N SER A 169 -19.90 4.32 14.78
CA SER A 169 -20.23 5.54 14.01
C SER A 169 -18.99 6.19 13.38
N GLY A 170 -17.80 5.95 13.93
CA GLY A 170 -16.51 6.30 13.29
C GLY A 170 -16.00 5.28 12.26
N GLY A 171 -16.83 4.32 11.85
CA GLY A 171 -16.47 3.26 10.91
C GLY A 171 -15.52 2.21 11.47
N ALA A 172 -15.36 2.10 12.80
CA ALA A 172 -14.54 1.05 13.38
C ALA A 172 -15.27 -0.30 13.34
N GLY A 173 -14.78 -1.20 12.49
CA GLY A 173 -15.28 -2.59 12.45
C GLY A 173 -14.70 -3.46 13.57
N ARG A 174 -13.55 -3.08 14.12
CA ARG A 174 -12.84 -3.83 15.17
C ARG A 174 -12.06 -2.90 16.09
N VAL A 175 -11.85 -3.34 17.32
CA VAL A 175 -11.13 -2.58 18.35
C VAL A 175 -10.09 -3.47 19.00
N GLU A 176 -8.85 -3.01 19.04
CA GLU A 176 -7.77 -3.69 19.74
C GLU A 176 -7.82 -3.31 21.22
N LEU A 177 -7.75 -4.29 22.11
CA LEU A 177 -7.63 -4.05 23.55
C LEU A 177 -6.16 -4.13 23.94
N HIS A 178 -5.66 -3.12 24.65
CA HIS A 178 -4.28 -3.05 25.12
C HIS A 178 -4.26 -2.91 26.64
N VAL A 179 -3.49 -3.76 27.32
CA VAL A 179 -3.39 -3.77 28.78
C VAL A 179 -2.02 -3.26 29.19
N CYS A 180 -1.98 -2.35 30.16
CA CYS A 180 -0.73 -1.81 30.66
C CYS A 180 0.12 -2.87 31.36
N ARG A 181 1.44 -2.79 31.16
CA ARG A 181 2.47 -3.62 31.82
C ARG A 181 3.42 -2.77 32.67
N GLY A 182 2.97 -1.59 33.10
CA GLY A 182 3.77 -0.64 33.88
C GLY A 182 4.26 -1.23 35.21
N GLU A 183 5.37 -0.68 35.70
CA GLU A 183 6.15 -1.23 36.81
C GLU A 183 5.28 -1.52 38.05
N ASN A 184 5.35 -2.78 38.49
CA ASN A 184 4.74 -3.35 39.71
C ASN A 184 3.22 -3.58 39.70
N GLY A 185 2.54 -3.54 38.55
CA GLY A 185 1.10 -3.82 38.49
C GLY A 185 0.22 -2.73 39.10
N ALA A 186 0.80 -1.56 39.43
CA ALA A 186 0.06 -0.40 39.93
C ALA A 186 -0.82 0.26 38.85
N CYS A 187 -0.59 -0.07 37.58
CA CYS A 187 -1.41 0.37 36.47
C CYS A 187 -2.13 -0.82 35.83
N ASP A 188 -3.36 -1.05 36.24
CA ASP A 188 -4.29 -2.07 35.73
C ASP A 188 -5.14 -1.57 34.53
N GLY A 189 -4.78 -0.41 33.98
CA GLY A 189 -5.52 0.22 32.89
C GLY A 189 -5.56 -0.65 31.63
N SER A 190 -6.78 -0.83 31.10
CA SER A 190 -7.02 -1.32 29.75
C SER A 190 -7.44 -0.17 28.84
N PHE A 191 -6.94 -0.18 27.62
CA PHE A 191 -7.14 0.88 26.63
C PHE A 191 -7.64 0.28 25.33
N ARG A 192 -8.64 0.95 24.76
CA ARG A 192 -9.24 0.56 23.49
C ARG A 192 -8.57 1.35 22.37
N PHE A 193 -8.17 0.66 21.32
CA PHE A 193 -7.68 1.27 20.09
C PHE A 193 -8.60 0.89 18.93
N PRO A 194 -9.64 1.71 18.67
CA PRO A 194 -10.57 1.48 17.57
C PRO A 194 -9.89 1.72 16.22
N ARG A 195 -10.08 0.78 15.29
CA ARG A 195 -9.56 0.88 13.93
C ARG A 195 -10.53 1.69 13.07
N TYR A 196 -10.53 3.01 13.26
CA TYR A 196 -11.43 3.93 12.54
C TYR A 196 -11.15 3.94 11.04
N ASN A 197 -12.22 3.99 10.25
CA ASN A 197 -12.14 4.14 8.79
C ASN A 197 -12.77 5.46 8.31
N ASP A 198 -13.58 6.11 9.15
CA ASP A 198 -14.16 7.41 8.84
C ASP A 198 -13.11 8.53 8.92
N LEU A 199 -12.99 9.30 7.83
CA LEU A 199 -12.00 10.36 7.69
C LEU A 199 -12.17 11.50 8.69
N LYS A 200 -13.41 11.85 9.08
CA LYS A 200 -13.67 12.89 10.10
C LYS A 200 -13.17 12.44 11.46
N TYR A 201 -13.37 11.16 11.79
CA TYR A 201 -12.82 10.58 13.01
C TYR A 201 -11.30 10.55 13.00
N LEU A 202 -10.68 10.18 11.88
CA LEU A 202 -9.22 10.16 11.74
C LEU A 202 -8.60 11.57 11.84
N MET A 203 -9.22 12.60 11.27
CA MET A 203 -8.80 14.01 11.44
C MET A 203 -8.87 14.47 12.89
N ARG A 204 -9.82 13.94 13.66
CA ARG A 204 -9.99 14.28 15.08
C ARG A 204 -9.02 13.52 15.99
N THR A 205 -8.85 12.21 15.77
CA THR A 205 -7.99 11.38 16.63
C THR A 205 -6.51 11.57 16.30
N ARG A 206 -6.19 11.82 15.03
CA ARG A 206 -4.83 12.02 14.49
C ARG A 206 -3.85 10.93 14.92
N ILE A 207 -4.33 9.70 15.06
CA ILE A 207 -3.52 8.57 15.51
C ILE A 207 -3.95 7.31 14.78
N GLY A 208 -2.98 6.47 14.42
CA GLY A 208 -3.25 5.26 13.66
C GLY A 208 -2.00 4.46 13.30
N ARG A 209 -2.20 3.36 12.57
CA ARG A 209 -1.12 2.60 11.92
C ARG A 209 -1.15 2.88 10.42
N CYS A 210 -0.45 2.07 9.63
CA CYS A 210 -0.31 2.27 8.18
C CYS A 210 -1.65 2.45 7.44
N GLY A 211 -2.70 1.72 7.80
CA GLY A 211 -4.00 1.82 7.13
C GLY A 211 -4.70 3.17 7.39
N GLU A 212 -4.80 3.57 8.65
CA GLU A 212 -5.39 4.85 9.04
C GLU A 212 -4.56 6.03 8.53
N TRP A 213 -3.23 5.92 8.63
CA TRP A 213 -2.29 6.89 8.11
C TRP A 213 -2.49 7.07 6.61
N ALA A 214 -2.54 5.96 5.85
CA ALA A 214 -2.67 6.04 4.40
C ALA A 214 -4.03 6.53 3.93
N ASN A 215 -5.10 6.13 4.62
CA ASN A 215 -6.46 6.60 4.35
C ASN A 215 -6.52 8.13 4.51
N LEU A 216 -6.11 8.65 5.67
CA LEU A 216 -6.17 10.09 5.91
C LEU A 216 -5.19 10.90 5.04
N TYR A 217 -3.97 10.40 4.86
CA TYR A 217 -2.98 11.07 4.02
C TYR A 217 -3.43 11.17 2.56
N THR A 218 -4.18 10.18 2.06
CA THR A 218 -4.78 10.23 0.72
C THR A 218 -5.76 11.39 0.59
N LEU A 219 -6.64 11.60 1.59
CA LEU A 219 -7.52 12.77 1.61
C LEU A 219 -6.72 14.08 1.58
N PHE A 220 -5.63 14.16 2.33
CA PHE A 220 -4.81 15.37 2.43
C PHE A 220 -4.11 15.69 1.10
N LEU A 221 -3.62 14.67 0.39
CA LEU A 221 -3.10 14.84 -0.97
C LEU A 221 -4.17 15.40 -1.91
N ARG A 222 -5.41 14.89 -1.85
CA ARG A 222 -6.52 15.42 -2.65
C ARG A 222 -6.88 16.86 -2.23
N ALA A 223 -6.83 17.18 -0.94
CA ALA A 223 -7.15 18.50 -0.39
C ALA A 223 -6.20 19.60 -0.90
N VAL A 224 -4.90 19.29 -1.02
CA VAL A 224 -3.89 20.21 -1.60
C VAL A 224 -3.93 20.27 -3.13
N GLY A 225 -4.77 19.46 -3.78
CA GLY A 225 -4.94 19.44 -5.24
C GLY A 225 -4.04 18.42 -5.97
N LEU A 226 -3.32 17.56 -5.25
CA LEU A 226 -2.51 16.49 -5.86
C LEU A 226 -3.39 15.30 -6.26
N ARG A 227 -3.03 14.64 -7.36
CA ARG A 227 -3.67 13.37 -7.76
C ARG A 227 -3.09 12.24 -6.92
N ALA A 228 -3.94 11.52 -6.19
CA ALA A 228 -3.57 10.41 -5.32
C ALA A 228 -4.39 9.17 -5.64
N ARG A 229 -3.78 7.99 -5.49
CA ARG A 229 -4.46 6.69 -5.60
C ARG A 229 -4.29 5.94 -4.29
N TYR A 230 -5.37 5.41 -3.75
CA TYR A 230 -5.32 4.56 -2.55
C TYR A 230 -5.00 3.12 -2.96
N GLY A 231 -3.94 2.54 -2.39
CA GLY A 231 -3.53 1.15 -2.66
C GLY A 231 -3.74 0.28 -1.44
N SER A 232 -4.67 -0.68 -1.50
CA SER A 232 -4.81 -1.74 -0.50
C SER A 232 -3.83 -2.89 -0.83
N GLY A 233 -2.65 -2.89 -0.22
CA GLY A 233 -1.65 -3.96 -0.32
C GLY A 233 -0.94 -4.24 1.01
N PRO A 234 -0.19 -5.35 1.15
CA PRO A 234 0.51 -5.71 2.40
C PRO A 234 1.60 -4.71 2.81
N ILE A 235 1.97 -3.80 1.91
CA ILE A 235 2.74 -2.60 2.17
C ILE A 235 1.96 -1.48 1.49
N ALA A 236 1.46 -0.50 2.26
CA ALA A 236 0.84 0.71 1.71
C ALA A 236 1.93 1.51 0.97
N SER A 237 2.13 1.21 -0.32
CA SER A 237 3.01 1.96 -1.21
C SER A 237 2.22 3.03 -1.93
N PHE A 238 2.64 4.28 -1.76
CA PHE A 238 2.11 5.42 -2.48
C PHE A 238 2.66 5.44 -3.90
N HIS A 239 1.76 5.36 -4.88
CA HIS A 239 2.05 5.71 -6.26
C HIS A 239 1.19 6.91 -6.63
N TYR A 240 1.81 8.09 -6.73
CA TYR A 240 1.20 9.21 -7.45
C TYR A 240 1.66 9.11 -8.90
N THR A 241 0.72 9.23 -9.84
CA THR A 241 1.01 9.17 -11.27
C THR A 241 1.15 10.57 -11.83
N LYS A 242 2.32 10.89 -12.41
CA LYS A 242 2.49 11.99 -13.36
C LYS A 242 1.62 11.69 -14.58
N GLN A 243 0.72 12.60 -14.96
CA GLN A 243 0.20 12.63 -16.33
C GLN A 243 1.05 13.67 -17.06
N PHE A 244 1.74 13.21 -18.10
CA PHE A 244 2.27 14.05 -19.16
C PHE A 244 1.11 14.56 -20.03
#